data_AF-A0A2C6A3T3-F1
#
_entry.id   AF-A0A2C6A3T3-F1
#
_cell.length_a   1.000
_cell.length_b   1.000
_cell.length_c   1.000
_cell.angle_alpha   90.00
_cell.angle_beta   90.00
_cell.angle_gamma   90.00
#
_symmetry.space_group_name_H-M   'P 1'
#
loop_
_entity.id
_entity.type
_entity.pdbx_description
1 polymer ?
#
loop_
_entity_poly.entity_id
_entity_poly.type
_entity_poly.pdbx_seq_one_letter_code
_entity_poly.pdbx_strand_id
1 'polypeptide(L)'
;MSKANHRAKLAELRALRQSGKKAFDHYRVDDVQNLYDEVDEDGYKEIVRTRLNQDDFVVDDHGEGYADDGREEWDRVRQDDSDSDDKELPVRGRPRKAVKESCQKEQARRAVNDRNISEYFTKGPAKSQPKPKVAKTKADGDFMADLLSEVDYNIPASAITTRQPEAEKAGHASIPDLPPRWHPA
;
A
#
# COMPACT_ATOMS: atom_id res chain seq x y z
N MET A 1 25.38 12.82 -33.71
CA MET A 1 24.63 14.07 -34.01
C MET A 1 25.24 14.76 -35.21
N SER A 2 24.45 15.12 -36.23
CA SER A 2 24.98 15.72 -37.47
C SER A 2 25.57 17.13 -37.22
N LYS A 3 26.63 17.49 -37.95
CA LYS A 3 27.33 18.80 -37.82
C LYS A 3 26.42 20.01 -38.09
N ALA A 4 25.40 19.84 -38.93
CA ALA A 4 24.40 20.87 -39.23
C ALA A 4 23.60 21.25 -37.97
N ASN A 5 23.18 20.26 -37.19
CA ASN A 5 22.46 20.46 -35.94
C ASN A 5 23.33 21.15 -34.87
N HIS A 6 24.66 20.98 -34.91
CA HIS A 6 25.58 21.63 -33.99
C HIS A 6 25.77 23.13 -34.30
N ARG A 7 25.92 23.50 -35.58
CA ARG A 7 26.06 24.92 -35.97
C ARG A 7 24.79 25.71 -35.70
N ALA A 8 23.62 25.12 -35.95
CA ALA A 8 22.33 25.74 -35.65
C ALA A 8 22.18 26.05 -34.15
N LYS A 9 22.46 25.07 -33.26
CA LYS A 9 22.43 25.26 -31.80
C LYS A 9 23.38 26.35 -31.29
N LEU A 10 24.57 26.49 -31.90
CA LEU A 10 25.51 27.56 -31.53
C LEU A 10 25.04 28.95 -31.96
N ALA A 11 24.36 29.06 -33.10
CA ALA A 11 23.78 30.32 -33.56
C ALA A 11 22.65 30.77 -32.62
N GLU A 12 21.81 29.83 -32.21
CA GLU A 12 20.73 30.05 -31.23
C GLU A 12 21.29 30.52 -29.87
N LEU A 13 22.33 29.87 -29.35
CA LEU A 13 23.01 30.30 -28.11
C LEU A 13 23.59 31.72 -28.20
N ARG A 14 24.14 32.11 -29.36
CA ARG A 14 24.65 33.48 -29.58
C ARG A 14 23.51 34.50 -29.60
N ALA A 15 22.41 34.20 -30.27
CA ALA A 15 21.24 35.08 -30.31
C ALA A 15 20.64 35.26 -28.90
N LEU A 16 20.53 34.18 -28.12
CA LEU A 16 20.08 34.24 -26.72
C LEU A 16 20.98 35.14 -25.87
N ARG A 17 22.31 34.99 -25.97
CA ARG A 17 23.27 35.84 -25.24
C ARG A 17 23.18 37.32 -25.64
N GLN A 18 22.97 37.61 -26.93
CA GLN A 18 22.80 38.99 -27.41
C GLN A 18 21.46 39.60 -26.95
N SER A 19 20.41 38.78 -26.85
CA SER A 19 19.10 39.22 -26.39
C SER A 19 19.02 39.48 -24.88
N GLY A 20 20.03 39.03 -24.11
CA GLY A 20 20.06 39.15 -22.65
C GLY A 20 19.08 38.23 -21.90
N LYS A 21 18.26 37.46 -22.63
CA LYS A 21 17.27 36.53 -22.08
C LYS A 21 17.96 35.26 -21.59
N LYS A 22 17.51 34.75 -20.45
CA LYS A 22 18.05 33.49 -19.91
C LYS A 22 17.34 32.32 -20.55
N ALA A 23 18.03 31.20 -20.72
CA ALA A 23 17.43 29.96 -21.22
C ALA A 23 16.23 29.50 -20.37
N PHE A 24 16.19 29.91 -19.10
CA PHE A 24 15.09 29.66 -18.17
C PHE A 24 13.79 30.37 -18.57
N ASP A 25 13.86 31.54 -19.23
CA ASP A 25 12.67 32.29 -19.69
C ASP A 25 11.91 31.53 -20.80
N HIS A 26 12.59 30.60 -21.46
CA HIS A 26 12.03 29.72 -22.50
C HIS A 26 11.76 28.30 -22.00
N TYR A 27 12.17 27.96 -20.78
CA TYR A 27 11.92 26.67 -20.19
C TYR A 27 10.48 26.60 -19.69
N ARG A 28 9.63 25.88 -20.44
CA ARG A 28 8.29 25.52 -19.98
C ARG A 28 8.38 24.10 -19.42
N VAL A 29 8.07 23.98 -18.13
CA VAL A 29 7.77 22.67 -17.52
C VAL A 29 6.36 22.33 -17.96
N ASP A 30 6.19 21.21 -18.64
CA ASP A 30 4.85 20.71 -18.95
C ASP A 30 4.17 20.31 -17.64
N ASP A 31 2.92 20.72 -17.48
CA ASP A 31 2.11 20.31 -16.33
C ASP A 31 1.96 18.79 -16.37
N VAL A 32 2.51 18.12 -15.37
CA VAL A 32 2.44 16.66 -15.25
C VAL A 32 0.98 16.30 -14.96
N GLN A 33 0.42 15.41 -15.78
CA GLN A 33 -0.93 14.89 -15.52
C GLN A 33 -0.98 14.17 -14.18
N ASN A 34 -2.11 14.27 -13.49
CA ASN A 34 -2.30 13.56 -12.23
C ASN A 34 -2.14 12.04 -12.45
N LEU A 35 -1.36 11.39 -11.58
CA LEU A 35 -1.10 9.96 -11.66
C LEU A 35 -2.29 9.12 -11.15
N TYR A 36 -3.16 9.72 -10.34
CA TYR A 36 -4.28 9.05 -9.68
C TYR A 36 -5.57 9.83 -9.90
N ASP A 37 -6.65 9.09 -10.13
CA ASP A 37 -8.00 9.60 -10.10
C ASP A 37 -8.57 9.41 -8.69
N GLU A 38 -9.04 10.49 -8.09
CA GLU A 38 -9.75 10.45 -6.81
C GLU A 38 -11.21 10.08 -7.07
N VAL A 39 -11.64 8.96 -6.51
CA VAL A 39 -13.00 8.43 -6.66
C VAL A 39 -13.59 8.21 -5.27
N ASP A 40 -14.88 8.48 -5.12
CA ASP A 40 -15.62 8.17 -3.91
C ASP A 40 -15.89 6.67 -3.77
N GLU A 41 -16.41 6.25 -2.61
CA GLU A 41 -16.67 4.83 -2.34
C GLU A 41 -17.64 4.21 -3.35
N ASP A 42 -18.61 4.97 -3.82
CA ASP A 42 -19.62 4.48 -4.75
C ASP A 42 -19.05 4.36 -6.18
N GLY A 43 -18.23 5.31 -6.63
CA GLY A 43 -17.52 5.20 -7.90
C GLY A 43 -16.50 4.06 -7.91
N TYR A 44 -15.80 3.80 -6.79
CA TYR A 44 -14.91 2.62 -6.71
C TYR A 44 -15.69 1.30 -6.90
N LYS A 45 -16.85 1.16 -6.24
CA LYS A 45 -17.71 -0.03 -6.43
C LYS A 45 -18.16 -0.19 -7.88
N GLU A 46 -18.41 0.91 -8.59
CA GLU A 46 -18.78 0.87 -10.00
C GLU A 46 -17.61 0.41 -10.88
N ILE A 47 -16.40 0.90 -10.64
CA ILE A 47 -15.18 0.46 -11.35
C ILE A 47 -14.96 -1.04 -11.17
N VAL A 48 -15.03 -1.52 -9.93
CA VAL A 48 -14.87 -2.96 -9.61
C VAL A 48 -15.95 -3.80 -10.31
N ARG A 49 -17.21 -3.37 -10.26
CA ARG A 49 -18.30 -4.05 -10.98
C ARG A 49 -18.08 -4.07 -12.49
N THR A 50 -17.60 -2.97 -13.05
CA THR A 50 -17.32 -2.87 -14.48
C THR A 50 -16.25 -3.86 -14.89
N ARG A 51 -15.18 -3.97 -14.10
CA ARG A 51 -14.12 -4.97 -14.31
C ARG A 51 -14.65 -6.41 -14.21
N LEU A 52 -15.53 -6.70 -13.24
CA LEU A 52 -16.16 -8.02 -13.10
C LEU A 52 -17.10 -8.40 -14.25
N ASN A 53 -17.66 -7.41 -14.94
CA ASN A 53 -18.53 -7.63 -16.09
C ASN A 53 -17.75 -7.72 -17.42
N GLN A 54 -16.46 -7.40 -17.42
CA GLN A 54 -15.59 -7.55 -18.58
C GLN A 54 -15.05 -8.98 -18.66
N ASP A 55 -14.69 -9.41 -19.87
CA ASP A 55 -14.10 -10.72 -20.10
C ASP A 55 -12.73 -10.87 -19.39
N ASP A 56 -12.34 -12.11 -19.11
CA ASP A 56 -11.11 -12.44 -18.40
C ASP A 56 -9.88 -11.78 -19.05
N PHE A 57 -9.13 -11.00 -18.26
CA PHE A 57 -7.96 -10.25 -18.77
C PHE A 57 -6.75 -11.15 -19.08
N VAL A 58 -6.76 -12.39 -18.58
CA VAL A 58 -5.76 -13.42 -18.87
C VAL A 58 -6.43 -14.56 -19.59
N VAL A 59 -6.25 -14.60 -20.91
CA VAL A 59 -6.65 -15.72 -21.75
C VAL A 59 -5.39 -16.46 -22.16
N ASP A 60 -5.19 -17.67 -21.65
CA ASP A 60 -4.16 -18.56 -22.17
C ASP A 60 -4.59 -19.13 -23.53
N ASP A 61 -3.62 -19.48 -24.38
CA ASP A 61 -3.85 -20.09 -25.69
C ASP A 61 -4.64 -21.41 -25.59
N HIS A 62 -4.60 -22.05 -24.40
CA HIS A 62 -5.32 -23.28 -24.09
C HIS A 62 -6.68 -23.08 -23.42
N GLY A 63 -7.12 -21.84 -23.18
CA GLY A 63 -8.40 -21.52 -22.54
C GLY A 63 -8.43 -21.76 -21.02
N GLU A 64 -7.30 -22.07 -20.40
CA GLU A 64 -7.12 -22.12 -18.95
C GLU A 64 -6.76 -20.72 -18.44
N GLY A 65 -7.74 -19.81 -18.44
CA GLY A 65 -7.59 -18.44 -17.96
C GLY A 65 -7.81 -18.27 -16.45
N TYR A 66 -7.41 -17.12 -15.92
CA TYR A 66 -7.78 -16.69 -14.57
C TYR A 66 -9.06 -15.86 -14.64
N ALA A 67 -10.15 -16.38 -14.06
CA ALA A 67 -11.38 -15.63 -13.88
C ALA A 67 -11.23 -14.67 -12.70
N ASP A 68 -11.50 -13.38 -12.92
CA ASP A 68 -11.59 -12.41 -11.84
C ASP A 68 -12.88 -12.66 -11.05
N ASP A 69 -12.76 -13.15 -9.82
CA ASP A 69 -13.90 -13.48 -8.96
C ASP A 69 -14.32 -12.32 -8.05
N GLY A 70 -13.70 -11.15 -8.21
CA GLY A 70 -14.08 -9.91 -7.51
C GLY A 70 -13.73 -9.91 -6.02
N ARG A 71 -12.91 -10.87 -5.57
CA ARG A 71 -12.41 -10.93 -4.20
C ARG A 71 -11.02 -10.31 -4.12
N GLU A 72 -10.90 -9.25 -3.32
CA GLU A 72 -9.62 -8.59 -3.05
C GLU A 72 -8.69 -9.56 -2.31
N GLU A 73 -7.55 -9.94 -2.91
CA GLU A 73 -6.63 -10.89 -2.29
C GLU A 73 -6.03 -10.39 -0.96
N TRP A 74 -6.13 -9.10 -0.70
CA TRP A 74 -5.66 -8.42 0.50
C TRP A 74 -6.56 -8.67 1.71
N ASP A 75 -7.86 -8.84 1.50
CA ASP A 75 -8.86 -9.16 2.54
C ASP A 75 -8.98 -10.67 2.81
N ARG A 76 -8.32 -11.49 1.99
CA ARG A 76 -8.13 -12.89 2.32
C ARG A 76 -7.25 -12.97 3.55
N VAL A 77 -7.87 -13.17 4.71
CA VAL A 77 -7.25 -13.86 5.84
C VAL A 77 -6.63 -15.09 5.22
N ARG A 78 -5.29 -15.19 5.23
CA ARG A 78 -4.55 -16.28 4.59
C ARG A 78 -5.02 -17.59 5.20
N GLN A 79 -6.05 -18.17 4.59
CA GLN A 79 -6.35 -19.57 4.73
C GLN A 79 -5.26 -20.20 3.90
N ASP A 80 -4.20 -20.59 4.59
CA ASP A 80 -3.11 -21.40 4.05
C ASP A 80 -3.77 -22.46 3.17
N ASP A 81 -3.59 -22.35 1.86
CA ASP A 81 -3.98 -23.37 0.89
C ASP A 81 -3.04 -24.55 1.11
N SER A 82 -3.20 -25.20 2.26
CA SER A 82 -2.82 -26.59 2.45
C SER A 82 -3.95 -27.43 1.85
N ASP A 83 -4.19 -27.25 0.55
CA ASP A 83 -4.88 -28.25 -0.25
C ASP A 83 -3.78 -29.13 -0.87
N SER A 84 -3.24 -29.96 0.00
CA SER A 84 -2.61 -31.21 -0.39
C SER A 84 -3.61 -31.97 -1.25
N ASP A 85 -3.42 -31.93 -2.57
CA ASP A 85 -3.76 -32.99 -3.50
C ASP A 85 -5.06 -33.76 -3.17
N ASP A 86 -6.23 -33.13 -3.39
CA ASP A 86 -7.36 -33.92 -3.86
C ASP A 86 -8.18 -33.14 -4.88
N LYS A 87 -7.93 -33.50 -6.14
CA LYS A 87 -8.76 -33.16 -7.29
C LYS A 87 -10.16 -33.78 -7.12
N GLU A 88 -11.04 -33.16 -6.33
CA GLU A 88 -12.48 -33.46 -6.41
C GLU A 88 -13.29 -32.16 -6.46
N LEU A 89 -13.17 -31.47 -7.61
CA LEU A 89 -14.28 -30.66 -8.12
C LEU A 89 -15.57 -31.48 -7.97
N PRO A 90 -16.68 -30.93 -7.46
CA PRO A 90 -17.89 -31.69 -7.27
C PRO A 90 -18.50 -32.05 -8.63
N VAL A 91 -18.06 -33.18 -9.18
CA VAL A 91 -18.74 -33.85 -10.28
C VAL A 91 -20.11 -34.25 -9.76
N ARG A 92 -21.10 -33.61 -10.37
CA ARG A 92 -22.53 -33.83 -10.26
C ARG A 92 -22.86 -35.33 -10.28
N GLY A 93 -23.02 -35.99 -9.12
CA GLY A 93 -23.53 -37.37 -9.12
C GLY A 93 -23.29 -38.35 -7.95
N ARG A 94 -22.85 -37.96 -6.73
CA ARG A 94 -22.70 -38.95 -5.63
C ARG A 94 -23.93 -39.06 -4.68
N PRO A 95 -24.26 -40.27 -4.17
CA PRO A 95 -25.51 -40.54 -3.46
C PRO A 95 -25.57 -39.85 -2.09
N ARG A 96 -26.65 -39.09 -1.89
CA ARG A 96 -26.97 -38.18 -0.77
C ARG A 96 -26.86 -38.74 0.67
N LYS A 97 -26.63 -40.04 0.86
CA LYS A 97 -26.55 -40.67 2.20
C LYS A 97 -25.15 -40.62 2.82
N ALA A 98 -24.08 -40.76 2.04
CA ALA A 98 -22.71 -40.77 2.58
C ALA A 98 -22.23 -39.37 3.00
N VAL A 99 -22.65 -38.32 2.28
CA VAL A 99 -22.32 -36.91 2.57
C VAL A 99 -22.95 -36.43 3.89
N LYS A 100 -24.11 -36.97 4.28
CA LYS A 100 -24.82 -36.55 5.49
C LYS A 100 -24.16 -37.09 6.77
N GLU A 101 -23.50 -38.25 6.69
CA GLU A 101 -22.81 -38.87 7.82
C GLU A 101 -21.41 -38.29 8.02
N SER A 102 -20.68 -38.00 6.94
CA SER A 102 -19.40 -37.27 7.02
C SER A 102 -19.59 -35.85 7.56
N CYS A 103 -20.63 -35.13 7.11
CA CYS A 103 -20.93 -33.78 7.58
C CYS A 103 -21.34 -33.75 9.07
N GLN A 104 -22.09 -34.75 9.56
CA GLN A 104 -22.44 -34.85 10.98
C GLN A 104 -21.22 -35.18 11.86
N LYS A 105 -20.33 -36.06 11.41
CA LYS A 105 -19.09 -36.40 12.12
C LYS A 105 -18.13 -35.21 12.17
N GLU A 106 -18.09 -34.41 11.11
CA GLU A 106 -17.29 -33.19 11.05
C GLU A 106 -17.87 -32.07 11.93
N GLN A 107 -19.19 -31.86 11.94
CA GLN A 107 -19.85 -30.91 12.85
C GLN A 107 -19.65 -31.29 14.32
N ALA A 108 -19.71 -32.58 14.68
CA ALA A 108 -19.43 -33.03 16.04
C ALA A 108 -17.97 -32.77 16.45
N ARG A 109 -17.01 -32.94 15.53
CA ARG A 109 -15.59 -32.61 15.76
C ARG A 109 -15.34 -31.11 15.91
N ARG A 110 -15.98 -30.29 15.08
CA ARG A 110 -15.90 -28.82 15.16
C ARG A 110 -16.50 -28.32 16.48
N ALA A 111 -17.67 -28.83 16.89
CA ALA A 111 -18.32 -28.43 18.15
C ALA A 111 -17.52 -28.82 19.41
N VAL A 112 -16.76 -29.92 19.38
CA VAL A 112 -15.84 -30.27 20.49
C VAL A 112 -14.62 -29.35 20.52
N ASN A 113 -14.13 -28.92 19.35
CA ASN A 113 -13.01 -27.98 19.27
C ASN A 113 -13.43 -26.55 19.69
N ASP A 114 -14.59 -26.08 19.26
CA ASP A 114 -15.12 -24.74 19.58
C ASP A 114 -15.35 -24.53 21.08
N ARG A 115 -15.74 -25.58 21.82
CA ARG A 115 -15.86 -25.51 23.28
C ARG A 115 -14.52 -25.19 23.96
N ASN A 116 -13.41 -25.75 23.46
CA ASN A 116 -12.08 -25.44 24.00
C ASN A 116 -11.67 -23.99 23.69
N ILE A 117 -12.09 -23.44 22.56
CA ILE A 117 -11.72 -22.08 22.15
C ILE A 117 -12.53 -21.02 22.92
N SER A 118 -13.80 -21.30 23.24
CA SER A 118 -14.66 -20.41 24.04
C SER A 118 -14.09 -20.10 25.44
N GLU A 119 -13.25 -20.98 25.97
CA GLU A 119 -12.57 -20.79 27.25
C GLU A 119 -11.48 -19.70 27.20
N TYR A 120 -10.89 -19.46 26.02
CA TYR A 120 -9.89 -18.39 25.80
C TYR A 120 -10.53 -17.02 25.68
N PHE A 121 -11.80 -16.94 25.26
CA PHE A 121 -12.56 -15.68 25.19
C PHE A 121 -13.24 -15.31 26.51
N THR A 122 -13.50 -16.28 27.38
CA THR A 122 -14.18 -16.06 28.68
C THR A 122 -13.19 -15.88 29.84
N LYS A 123 -12.04 -16.57 29.82
CA LYS A 123 -10.91 -16.25 30.70
C LYS A 123 -10.14 -15.09 30.09
N GLY A 124 -10.52 -13.87 30.46
CA GLY A 124 -9.81 -12.64 30.10
C GLY A 124 -8.29 -12.72 30.32
N PRO A 125 -7.50 -11.82 29.72
CA PRO A 125 -6.06 -11.99 29.54
C PRO A 125 -5.37 -12.30 30.87
N ALA A 126 -4.76 -13.47 30.97
CA ALA A 126 -3.85 -13.79 32.06
C ALA A 126 -2.72 -12.74 32.08
N LYS A 127 -2.37 -12.28 33.29
CA LYS A 127 -1.42 -11.21 33.57
C LYS A 127 -0.21 -11.28 32.63
N SER A 128 0.00 -10.21 31.87
CA SER A 128 1.08 -10.08 30.90
C SER A 128 2.43 -10.44 31.56
N GLN A 129 3.11 -11.45 31.01
CA GLN A 129 4.48 -11.73 31.37
C GLN A 129 5.33 -10.48 31.08
N PRO A 130 6.23 -10.07 31.99
CA PRO A 130 7.06 -8.89 31.78
C PRO A 130 7.94 -9.11 30.55
N LYS A 131 7.79 -8.23 29.55
CA LYS A 131 8.63 -8.25 28.34
C LYS A 131 10.10 -8.14 28.76
N PRO A 132 11.00 -9.02 28.29
CA PRO A 132 12.42 -8.85 28.54
C PRO A 132 12.86 -7.53 27.91
N LYS A 133 13.41 -6.62 28.73
CA LYS A 133 13.99 -5.38 28.25
C LYS A 133 15.26 -5.75 27.50
N VAL A 134 15.21 -5.71 26.17
CA VAL A 134 16.40 -5.82 25.33
C VAL A 134 17.29 -4.63 25.68
N ALA A 135 18.39 -4.90 26.38
CA ALA A 135 19.38 -3.88 26.68
C ALA A 135 20.16 -3.60 25.39
N LYS A 136 20.17 -2.34 24.95
CA LYS A 136 21.05 -1.90 23.86
C LYS A 136 22.49 -2.13 24.33
N THR A 137 23.16 -3.09 23.73
CA THR A 137 24.55 -3.39 24.08
C THR A 137 25.48 -2.41 23.37
N LYS A 138 26.70 -2.24 23.86
CA LYS A 138 27.69 -1.40 23.19
C LYS A 138 27.97 -1.88 21.76
N ALA A 139 27.94 -3.20 21.54
CA ALA A 139 28.09 -3.81 20.23
C ALA A 139 27.00 -3.38 19.24
N ASP A 140 25.75 -3.23 19.69
CA ASP A 140 24.66 -2.72 18.85
C ASP A 140 24.91 -1.26 18.46
N GLY A 141 25.46 -0.45 19.37
CA GLY A 141 25.82 0.94 19.11
C GLY A 141 26.95 1.08 18.09
N ASP A 142 28.02 0.28 18.25
CA ASP A 142 29.16 0.28 17.33
C ASP A 142 28.73 -0.20 15.92
N PHE A 143 27.89 -1.23 15.85
CA PHE A 143 27.30 -1.72 14.59
C PHE A 143 26.42 -0.66 13.89
N MET A 144 25.56 0.04 14.65
CA MET A 144 24.74 1.11 14.08
C MET A 144 25.57 2.31 13.61
N ALA A 145 26.66 2.64 14.31
CA ALA A 145 27.55 3.72 13.92
C ALA A 145 28.30 3.41 12.62
N ASP A 146 28.76 2.16 12.45
CA ASP A 146 29.41 1.70 11.22
C ASP A 146 28.45 1.80 10.02
N LEU A 147 27.22 1.30 10.16
CA LEU A 147 26.17 1.40 9.14
C LEU A 147 25.82 2.84 8.76
N LEU A 148 25.68 3.74 9.75
CA LEU A 148 25.35 5.15 9.49
C LEU A 148 26.51 5.86 8.78
N SER A 149 27.75 5.53 9.13
CA SER A 149 28.92 6.11 8.48
C SER A 149 29.03 5.70 7.01
N GLU A 150 28.80 4.42 6.68
CA GLU A 150 28.83 3.92 5.29
C GLU A 150 27.80 4.65 4.41
N VAL A 151 26.61 4.93 4.94
CA VAL A 151 25.56 5.69 4.25
C VAL A 151 25.99 7.13 4.01
N ASP A 152 26.56 7.81 5.00
CA ASP A 152 27.04 9.20 4.85
C ASP A 152 28.13 9.32 3.77
N TYR A 153 28.98 8.30 3.60
CA TYR A 153 30.00 8.29 2.55
C TYR A 153 29.45 8.01 1.14
N ASN A 154 28.28 7.37 1.03
CA ASN A 154 27.71 6.93 -0.25
C ASN A 154 26.62 7.87 -0.79
N ILE A 155 26.29 8.95 -0.08
CA ILE A 155 25.43 10.02 -0.58
C ILE A 155 26.30 11.03 -1.34
N PRO A 156 26.23 11.11 -2.69
CA PRO A 156 26.92 12.17 -3.40
C PRO A 156 26.38 13.52 -2.93
N ALA A 157 27.27 14.41 -2.49
CA ALA A 157 26.95 15.72 -1.94
C ALA A 157 26.14 16.58 -2.92
N SER A 158 24.83 16.39 -2.93
CA SER A 158 23.87 17.26 -3.59
C SER A 158 22.98 17.89 -2.52
N ALA A 159 23.49 19.00 -1.99
CA ALA A 159 22.72 20.15 -1.48
C ALA A 159 21.49 19.83 -0.60
N ILE A 160 21.72 19.53 0.68
CA ILE A 160 20.72 19.80 1.72
C ILE A 160 21.08 21.15 2.35
N THR A 161 20.54 22.24 1.80
CA THR A 161 20.50 23.52 2.51
C THR A 161 19.44 23.37 3.60
N THR A 162 19.85 23.18 4.85
CA THR A 162 18.95 23.31 5.99
C THR A 162 18.63 24.79 6.17
N ARG A 163 17.44 25.21 5.74
CA ARG A 163 16.87 26.51 6.12
C ARG A 163 16.56 26.42 7.62
N GLN A 164 17.27 27.21 8.42
CA GLN A 164 16.94 27.43 9.83
C GLN A 164 15.51 28.00 9.92
N PRO A 165 14.63 27.50 10.81
CA PRO A 165 13.39 28.19 11.10
C PRO A 165 13.71 29.44 11.91
N GLU A 166 13.49 30.60 11.30
CA GLU A 166 13.55 31.89 11.98
C GLU A 166 12.44 31.93 13.05
N ALA A 167 12.81 32.21 14.29
CA ALA A 167 11.89 32.30 15.41
C ALA A 167 11.04 33.56 15.30
N GLU A 168 9.89 33.48 14.64
CA GLU A 168 8.91 34.55 14.65
C GLU A 168 8.19 34.63 16.01
N LYS A 169 8.21 35.83 16.57
CA LYS A 169 7.67 36.21 17.87
C LYS A 169 6.16 36.00 17.90
N ALA A 170 5.69 35.43 19.01
CA ALA A 170 4.29 35.29 19.37
C ALA A 170 3.50 36.61 19.22
N GLY A 171 2.58 36.65 18.27
CA GLY A 171 1.47 37.58 18.22
C GLY A 171 0.21 36.88 18.73
N HIS A 172 -0.34 37.36 19.85
CA HIS A 172 -1.67 36.99 20.34
C HIS A 172 -2.71 37.31 19.26
N ALA A 173 -3.27 36.29 18.61
CA ALA A 173 -4.49 36.41 17.82
C ALA A 173 -5.66 35.91 18.68
N SER A 174 -6.51 36.83 19.10
CA SER A 174 -7.76 36.57 19.83
C SER A 174 -8.67 35.64 19.01
N ILE A 175 -9.08 34.54 19.63
CA ILE A 175 -10.09 33.61 19.13
C ILE A 175 -11.43 34.37 19.01
N PRO A 176 -12.08 34.46 17.84
CA PRO A 176 -13.47 34.90 17.79
C PRO A 176 -14.40 33.77 18.26
N ASP A 177 -15.29 34.15 19.17
CA ASP A 177 -16.33 33.36 19.83
C ASP A 177 -17.20 32.56 18.83
N LEU A 178 -17.35 31.25 19.04
CA LEU A 178 -18.21 30.37 18.23
C LEU A 178 -19.48 30.03 19.04
N PRO A 179 -20.69 30.20 18.48
CA PRO A 179 -21.94 29.94 19.17
C PRO A 179 -22.24 28.43 19.39
N PRO A 180 -23.13 28.10 20.35
CA PRO A 180 -23.22 26.76 20.94
C PRO A 180 -23.84 25.68 20.04
N ARG A 181 -23.32 24.48 20.29
CA ARG A 181 -23.57 23.17 19.71
C ARG A 181 -25.03 22.71 19.92
N TRP A 182 -25.70 22.25 18.87
CA TRP A 182 -27.03 21.61 18.95
C TRP A 182 -26.88 20.14 19.38
N HIS A 183 -27.67 19.70 20.36
CA HIS A 183 -27.86 18.28 20.70
C HIS A 183 -29.06 17.71 19.92
N PRO A 184 -28.98 16.48 19.38
CA PRO A 184 -30.15 15.81 18.80
C PRO A 184 -31.03 15.17 19.89
N ALA A 185 -32.32 15.06 19.58
CA ALA A 185 -33.34 14.34 20.35
C ALA A 185 -33.36 12.85 20.03
#